data_AF-A0A7X9C5L5-F1
#
_entry.id   AF-A0A7X9C5L5-F1
#
_cell.length_a   1.000
_cell.length_b   1.000
_cell.length_c   1.000
_cell.angle_alpha   90.00
_cell.angle_beta   90.00
_cell.angle_gamma   90.00
#
_symmetry.space_group_name_H-M   'P 1'
#
loop_
_entity.id
_entity.type
_entity.pdbx_description
1 polymer ?
#
loop_
_entity_poly.entity_id
_entity_poly.type
_entity_poly.pdbx_seq_one_letter_code
_entity_poly.pdbx_strand_id
1 'polypeptide(L)' 'MYLDSEKKKEIFETYGKSNTDTGSPEAQIALFSYR' A
#
# COMPACT_ATOMS: atom_id res chain seq x y z
N MET A 1 12.09 -7.59 5.86
CA MET A 1 10.67 -7.20 5.82
C MET A 1 10.25 -7.18 4.34
N TYR A 2 9.82 -8.33 3.83
CA TYR A 2 9.78 -8.67 2.40
C TYR A 2 8.36 -8.60 1.84
N LEU A 3 7.73 -7.43 1.88
CA LEU A 3 6.54 -7.25 1.03
C LEU A 3 7.02 -6.94 -0.38
N ASP A 4 6.63 -7.81 -1.33
CA ASP A 4 7.03 -7.69 -2.72
C ASP A 4 6.60 -6.33 -3.30
N SER A 5 7.40 -5.81 -4.23
CA SER A 5 7.16 -4.47 -4.81
C SER A 5 5.85 -4.43 -5.59
N GLU A 6 5.42 -5.55 -6.16
CA GLU A 6 4.12 -5.70 -6.82
C GLU A 6 2.97 -5.60 -5.82
N LYS A 7 3.06 -6.32 -4.70
CA LYS A 7 2.02 -6.30 -3.66
C LYS A 7 1.85 -4.91 -3.04
N LYS A 8 2.96 -4.16 -2.89
CA LYS A 8 2.89 -2.76 -2.45
C LYS A 8 2.11 -1.89 -3.43
N LYS A 9 2.41 -2.00 -4.74
CA LYS A 9 1.71 -1.23 -5.77
C LYS A 9 0.22 -1.54 -5.78
N GLU A 10 -0.15 -2.82 -5.66
CA GLU A 10 -1.56 -3.25 -5.56
C GLU A 10 -2.27 -2.64 -4.35
N ILE A 11 -1.61 -2.60 -3.19
CA ILE A 11 -2.16 -1.97 -1.97
C ILE A 11 -2.39 -0.46 -2.18
N PHE A 12 -1.42 0.26 -2.74
CA PHE A 12 -1.56 1.70 -2.99
C PHE A 12 -2.55 2.02 -4.12
N GLU A 13 -2.71 1.13 -5.09
CA GLU A 13 -3.74 1.25 -6.13
C GLU A 13 -5.15 0.97 -5.59
N THR A 14 -5.29 0.05 -4.63
CA THR A 14 -6.59 -0.34 -4.06
C THR A 14 -7.06 0.61 -2.96
N TYR A 15 -6.15 1.08 -2.11
CA TYR A 15 -6.48 1.85 -0.90
C TYR A 15 -5.94 3.29 -0.90
N GLY A 16 -5.09 3.65 -1.86
CA GLY A 16 -4.65 5.03 -2.09
C GLY A 16 -5.48 5.71 -3.18
N LYS A 17 -5.27 7.02 -3.37
CA LYS A 17 -5.90 7.74 -4.49
C LYS A 17 -5.24 7.43 -5.84
N SER A 18 -4.00 6.98 -5.80
CA SER A 18 -3.22 6.52 -6.95
C SER A 18 -2.16 5.53 -6.47
N ASN A 19 -1.60 4.77 -7.41
CA ASN A 19 -0.47 3.88 -7.14
C ASN A 19 0.83 4.62 -6.68
N THR A 20 0.85 5.95 -6.76
CA THR A 20 1.91 6.83 -6.25
C THR A 20 1.54 7.53 -4.94
N ASP A 21 0.30 7.39 -4.48
CA ASP A 21 -0.18 7.99 -3.23
C ASP A 21 0.20 7.12 -2.03
N THR A 22 1.46 7.23 -1.63
CA THR A 22 2.01 6.53 -0.47
C THR A 22 1.68 7.18 0.88
N GLY A 23 1.01 8.34 0.85
CA GLY A 23 0.66 9.14 2.02
C GLY A 23 -0.75 8.89 2.56
N SER A 24 -1.56 8.10 1.86
CA SER A 24 -2.92 7.75 2.25
C SER A 24 -2.94 6.95 3.57
N PRO A 25 -3.66 7.40 4.60
CA PRO A 25 -3.79 6.68 5.87
C PRO A 25 -4.28 5.24 5.67
N GLU A 26 -5.24 5.03 4.77
CA GLU A 26 -5.85 3.74 4.47
C GLU A 26 -4.85 2.76 3.84
N ALA A 27 -4.05 3.21 2.87
CA ALA A 27 -3.03 2.35 2.26
C ALA A 27 -1.88 2.04 3.24
N GLN A 28 -1.55 2.96 4.15
CA GLN A 28 -0.58 2.69 5.20
C GLN A 28 -1.12 1.68 6.22
N ILE A 29 -2.38 1.80 6.64
CA ILE A 29 -3.03 0.81 7.51
C ILE A 29 -3.04 -0.56 6.82
N ALA A 30 -3.39 -0.63 5.54
CA ALA A 30 -3.37 -1.88 4.77
C ALA A 30 -1.95 -2.47 4.67
N LEU A 31 -0.93 -1.64 4.43
CA LEU A 31 0.47 -2.06 4.37
C LEU A 31 0.98 -2.61 5.71
N PHE A 32 0.59 -2.01 6.83
CA PHE A 32 0.96 -2.48 8.18
C PHE A 32 0.12 -3.67 8.65
N SER A 33 -1.11 -3.83 8.16
CA SER A 33 -1.94 -5.01 8.44
C SER A 33 -1.43 -6.27 7.75
N TYR A 34 -0.72 -6.11 6.63
CA TYR A 34 -0.09 -7.21 5.88
C TYR A 34 1.29 -7.61 6.43
N ARG A 35 1.84 -6.83 7.37
CA ARG A 35 3.18 -7.03 7.97
C ARG A 35 3.08 -7.71 9.33
#